data_AF-A0A2P5N1Y0-F1
#
_entry.id   AF-A0A2P5N1Y0-F1
#
_cell.length_a   1.000
_cell.length_b   1.000
_cell.length_c   1.000
_cell.angle_alpha   90.00
_cell.angle_beta   90.00
_cell.angle_gamma   90.00
#
_symmetry.space_group_name_H-M   'P 1'
#
loop_
_entity.id
_entity.type
_entity.pdbx_description
1 polymer ?
#
loop_
_entity_poly.entity_id
_entity_poly.type
_entity_poly.pdbx_seq_one_letter_code
_entity_poly.pdbx_strand_id
1 'polypeptide(L)'
;MSETTKLILAVFGVIITGFVMVGLNKQQSKEEIQASSQIRTYVAMQEMANKKCPQAIKQETGEQVFFPSETDSDKETYVTMKWVGETEKSAFKTATCTLSATLGGISKLVIDDKVIIEKK
;
A
#
# COMPACT_ATOMS: atom_id res chain seq x y z
N MET A 1 -14.48 10.56 -58.44
CA MET A 1 -14.35 9.49 -57.44
C MET A 1 -15.76 8.99 -57.12
N SER A 2 -16.06 7.71 -57.36
CA SER A 2 -17.38 7.13 -57.04
C SER A 2 -17.62 7.22 -55.52
N GLU A 3 -18.86 7.45 -55.11
CA GLU A 3 -19.25 7.45 -53.69
C GLU A 3 -18.80 6.17 -52.96
N THR A 4 -18.77 5.04 -53.68
CA THR A 4 -18.27 3.76 -53.19
C THR A 4 -16.79 3.81 -52.81
N THR A 5 -15.96 4.56 -53.57
CA THR A 5 -14.53 4.73 -53.28
C THR A 5 -14.30 5.59 -52.03
N LYS A 6 -15.15 6.60 -51.79
CA LYS A 6 -15.10 7.42 -50.57
C LYS A 6 -15.49 6.62 -49.33
N LEU A 7 -16.52 5.77 -49.43
CA LEU A 7 -16.97 4.90 -48.35
C LEU A 7 -15.89 3.88 -47.94
N ILE A 8 -15.25 3.23 -48.90
CA ILE A 8 -14.17 2.26 -48.61
C ILE A 8 -12.99 2.95 -47.91
N LEU A 9 -12.58 4.14 -48.36
CA LEU A 9 -11.44 4.86 -47.80
C LEU A 9 -11.71 5.36 -46.37
N ALA A 10 -12.95 5.76 -46.08
CA ALA A 10 -13.38 6.13 -44.73
C ALA A 10 -13.35 4.94 -43.75
N VAL A 11 -13.84 3.77 -44.19
CA VAL A 11 -13.84 2.54 -43.37
C VAL A 11 -12.41 2.10 -43.05
N PHE A 12 -11.51 2.09 -44.04
CA PHE A 12 -10.10 1.78 -43.80
C PHE A 12 -9.42 2.80 -42.87
N GLY A 13 -9.75 4.09 -43.00
CA GLY A 13 -9.23 5.14 -42.11
C GLY A 13 -9.59 4.90 -40.63
N VAL A 14 -10.84 4.56 -40.34
CA VAL A 14 -11.29 4.27 -38.97
C VAL A 14 -10.62 3.01 -38.42
N ILE A 15 -10.49 1.96 -39.23
CA ILE A 15 -9.85 0.70 -38.83
C ILE A 15 -8.37 0.94 -38.48
N ILE A 16 -7.62 1.61 -39.34
CA ILE A 16 -6.20 1.90 -39.11
C ILE A 16 -6.02 2.78 -37.87
N THR A 17 -6.84 3.82 -37.71
CA THR A 17 -6.78 4.71 -36.54
C THR A 17 -7.06 3.95 -35.24
N GLY A 18 -8.03 3.03 -35.25
CA GLY A 18 -8.31 2.15 -34.11
C GLY A 18 -7.13 1.24 -33.76
N PHE A 19 -6.49 0.61 -34.74
CA PHE A 19 -5.32 -0.25 -34.50
C PHE A 19 -4.10 0.54 -34.02
N VAL A 20 -3.87 1.75 -34.54
CA VAL A 20 -2.80 2.65 -34.06
C VAL A 20 -3.07 3.05 -32.62
N MET A 21 -4.31 3.43 -32.28
CA MET A 21 -4.66 3.81 -30.91
C MET A 21 -4.49 2.65 -29.93
N VAL A 22 -4.88 1.42 -30.29
CA VAL A 22 -4.65 0.22 -29.47
C VAL A 22 -3.16 -0.13 -29.37
N GLY A 23 -2.38 0.04 -30.45
CA GLY A 23 -0.93 -0.16 -30.44
C GLY A 23 -0.21 0.79 -29.48
N LEU A 24 -0.64 2.06 -29.45
CA LEU A 24 -0.12 3.07 -28.51
C LEU A 24 -0.64 2.85 -27.08
N ASN A 25 -1.85 2.32 -26.87
CA ASN A 25 -2.40 2.03 -25.54
C ASN A 25 -1.77 0.79 -24.87
N LYS A 26 -1.26 -0.16 -25.66
CA LYS A 26 -0.40 -1.25 -25.15
C LYS A 26 0.94 -0.76 -24.60
N GLN A 27 1.25 0.52 -24.84
CA GLN A 27 2.37 1.24 -24.31
C GLN A 27 1.97 2.06 -23.07
N GLN A 28 0.97 1.63 -22.27
CA GLN A 28 0.99 1.96 -20.84
C GLN A 28 2.40 1.65 -20.35
N SER A 29 3.11 2.71 -19.98
CA SER A 29 4.54 2.60 -19.75
C SER A 29 4.75 1.60 -18.62
N LYS A 30 5.79 0.79 -18.69
CA LYS A 30 6.13 -0.14 -17.60
C LYS A 30 6.21 0.59 -16.24
N GLU A 31 6.49 1.89 -16.29
CA GLU A 31 6.47 2.82 -15.16
C GLU A 31 5.07 3.02 -14.57
N GLU A 32 4.01 3.19 -15.38
CA GLU A 32 2.63 3.26 -14.86
C GLU A 32 2.20 1.95 -14.20
N ILE A 33 2.55 0.81 -14.79
CA ILE A 33 2.26 -0.51 -14.23
C ILE A 33 3.04 -0.70 -12.92
N GLN A 34 4.33 -0.35 -12.88
CA GLN A 34 5.15 -0.44 -11.67
C GLN A 34 4.63 0.50 -10.58
N ALA A 35 4.34 1.76 -10.88
CA ALA A 35 3.75 2.71 -9.94
C ALA A 35 2.42 2.20 -9.37
N SER A 36 1.55 1.64 -10.21
CA SER A 36 0.28 1.06 -9.75
C SER A 36 0.47 -0.15 -8.83
N SER A 37 1.48 -0.98 -9.09
CA SER A 37 1.81 -2.14 -8.27
C SER A 37 2.42 -1.75 -6.92
N GLN A 38 3.30 -0.75 -6.89
CA GLN A 38 3.90 -0.22 -5.65
C GLN A 38 2.83 0.35 -4.72
N ILE A 39 1.86 1.12 -5.26
CA ILE A 39 0.75 1.65 -4.46
C ILE A 39 -0.06 0.53 -3.82
N ARG A 40 -0.39 -0.52 -4.59
CA ARG A 40 -1.16 -1.67 -4.07
C ARG A 40 -0.39 -2.40 -2.97
N THR A 41 0.90 -2.63 -3.15
CA THR A 41 1.75 -3.28 -2.15
C THR A 41 1.80 -2.44 -0.87
N TYR A 42 2.01 -1.13 -0.98
CA TYR A 42 2.01 -0.24 0.17
C TYR A 42 0.68 -0.23 0.92
N VAL A 43 -0.45 -0.15 0.21
CA VAL A 43 -1.78 -0.21 0.83
C VAL A 43 -1.99 -1.54 1.54
N ALA A 44 -1.61 -2.66 0.91
CA ALA A 44 -1.70 -3.97 1.53
C ALA A 44 -0.85 -4.08 2.81
N MET A 45 0.37 -3.51 2.81
CA MET A 45 1.20 -3.45 4.02
C MET A 45 0.55 -2.61 5.12
N GLN A 46 0.02 -1.44 4.79
CA GLN A 46 -0.71 -0.61 5.75
C GLN A 46 -1.93 -1.33 6.32
N GLU A 47 -2.73 -2.00 5.49
CA GLU A 47 -3.88 -2.78 5.95
C GLU A 47 -3.46 -3.91 6.90
N MET A 48 -2.37 -4.60 6.59
CA MET A 48 -1.83 -5.63 7.47
C MET A 48 -1.33 -5.04 8.79
N ALA A 49 -0.64 -3.90 8.76
CA ALA A 49 -0.14 -3.22 9.95
C ALA A 49 -1.30 -2.75 10.84
N ASN A 50 -2.32 -2.13 10.24
CA ASN A 50 -3.54 -1.69 10.93
C ASN A 50 -4.34 -2.84 11.56
N LYS A 51 -4.17 -4.08 11.09
CA LYS A 51 -4.79 -5.27 11.72
C LYS A 51 -3.90 -5.89 12.78
N LYS A 52 -2.64 -6.18 12.42
CA LYS A 52 -1.73 -6.98 13.26
C LYS A 52 -1.17 -6.17 14.43
N CYS A 53 -0.79 -4.91 14.21
CA CYS A 53 -0.16 -4.10 15.25
C CYS A 53 -1.13 -3.80 16.42
N PRO A 54 -2.38 -3.34 16.20
CA PRO A 54 -3.32 -3.16 17.30
C PRO A 54 -3.63 -4.44 18.06
N GLN A 55 -3.72 -5.57 17.35
CA GLN A 55 -3.93 -6.88 17.98
C GLN A 55 -2.75 -7.29 18.87
N ALA A 56 -1.52 -7.08 18.40
CA ALA A 56 -0.33 -7.39 19.18
C ALA A 56 -0.19 -6.48 20.41
N ILE A 57 -0.44 -5.18 20.26
CA ILE A 57 -0.45 -4.25 21.40
C ILE A 57 -1.48 -4.69 22.44
N LYS A 58 -2.72 -4.99 22.01
CA LYS A 58 -3.77 -5.45 22.92
C LYS A 58 -3.43 -6.76 23.64
N GLN A 59 -2.72 -7.69 22.98
CA GLN A 59 -2.30 -8.93 23.61
C GLN A 59 -1.30 -8.70 24.74
N GLU A 60 -0.43 -7.70 24.59
CA GLU A 60 0.62 -7.38 25.56
C GLU A 60 0.15 -6.44 26.67
N THR A 61 -0.69 -5.45 26.35
CA THR A 61 -1.11 -4.39 27.28
C THR A 61 -2.53 -4.56 27.79
N GLY A 62 -3.36 -5.34 27.11
CA GLY A 62 -4.80 -5.43 27.36
C GLY A 62 -5.62 -4.26 26.81
N GLU A 63 -4.97 -3.20 26.30
CA GLU A 63 -5.62 -2.00 25.78
C GLU A 63 -5.84 -2.08 24.27
N GLN A 64 -7.05 -1.74 23.82
CA GLN A 64 -7.38 -1.67 22.40
C GLN A 64 -6.92 -0.31 21.86
N VAL A 65 -5.99 -0.32 20.92
CA VAL A 65 -5.61 0.87 20.16
C VAL A 65 -6.36 0.93 18.84
N PHE A 66 -6.62 2.14 18.34
CA PHE A 66 -7.39 2.36 17.12
C PHE A 66 -6.56 3.05 16.04
N PHE A 67 -6.12 4.28 16.28
CA PHE A 67 -5.43 5.09 15.29
C PHE A 67 -4.00 5.39 15.74
N PRO A 68 -2.99 5.18 14.88
CA PRO A 68 -1.64 5.58 15.21
C PRO A 68 -1.55 7.12 15.24
N SER A 69 -0.76 7.64 16.16
CA SER A 69 -0.40 9.06 16.20
C SER A 69 0.58 9.44 15.09
N GLU A 70 1.38 8.48 14.64
CA GLU A 70 2.39 8.67 13.60
C GLU A 70 2.55 7.39 12.78
N THR A 71 2.80 7.54 11.49
CA THR A 71 3.12 6.43 10.59
C THR A 71 4.32 6.81 9.74
N ASP A 72 5.38 6.03 9.83
CA ASP A 72 6.60 6.14 9.02
C ASP A 72 6.72 4.95 8.08
N SER A 73 7.15 5.18 6.84
CA SER A 73 7.30 4.13 5.84
C SER A 73 8.15 4.59 4.67
N ASP A 74 8.98 3.67 4.15
CA ASP A 74 9.65 3.81 2.86
C ASP A 74 8.75 3.47 1.66
N LYS A 75 7.49 3.11 1.92
CA LYS A 75 6.44 2.69 0.95
C LYS A 75 6.75 1.40 0.18
N GLU A 76 7.84 0.72 0.51
CA GLU A 76 8.31 -0.45 -0.23
C GLU A 76 8.57 -1.65 0.68
N THR A 77 9.31 -1.46 1.77
CA THR A 77 9.85 -2.55 2.58
C THR A 77 9.33 -2.56 4.01
N TYR A 78 8.89 -1.43 4.56
CA TYR A 78 8.39 -1.37 5.93
C TYR A 78 7.29 -0.33 6.14
N VAL A 79 6.48 -0.57 7.18
CA VAL A 79 5.57 0.43 7.76
C VAL A 79 5.73 0.38 9.26
N THR A 80 6.07 1.51 9.88
CA THR A 80 6.15 1.70 11.32
C THR A 80 5.00 2.58 11.76
N MET A 81 4.20 2.09 12.70
CA MET A 81 3.10 2.82 13.29
C MET A 81 3.40 3.05 14.77
N LYS A 82 3.08 4.25 15.25
CA LYS A 82 3.27 4.66 16.65
C LYS A 82 1.94 5.02 17.27
N TRP A 83 1.75 4.66 18.53
CA TRP A 83 0.63 5.03 19.37
C TRP A 83 1.14 5.70 20.63
N VAL A 84 0.35 6.64 21.13
CA VAL A 84 0.52 7.28 22.43
C VAL A 84 -0.71 6.93 23.26
N GLY A 85 -0.50 6.57 24.53
CA GLY A 85 -1.61 6.29 25.45
C GLY A 85 -2.55 7.49 25.53
N GLU A 86 -3.86 7.24 25.50
CA GLU A 86 -4.88 8.30 25.47
C GLU A 86 -4.96 9.05 26.80
N THR A 87 -4.61 8.40 27.92
CA THR A 87 -4.70 8.97 29.27
C THR A 87 -3.53 8.57 30.15
N GLU A 88 -3.36 9.25 31.29
CA GLU A 88 -2.37 8.84 32.32
C GLU A 88 -2.65 7.45 32.91
N LYS A 89 -3.84 6.88 32.67
CA LYS A 89 -4.23 5.53 33.11
C LYS A 89 -4.12 4.49 31.99
N SER A 90 -3.66 4.86 30.80
CA SER A 90 -3.42 3.90 29.73
C SER A 90 -2.37 2.86 30.16
N ALA A 91 -2.55 1.64 29.67
CA ALA A 91 -1.69 0.49 29.95
C ALA A 91 -0.27 0.63 29.38
N PHE A 92 -0.07 1.62 28.51
CA PHE A 92 1.23 2.02 27.98
C PHE A 92 1.27 3.54 27.74
N LYS A 93 2.47 4.13 27.76
CA LYS A 93 2.70 5.53 27.36
C LYS A 93 2.93 5.63 25.86
N THR A 94 3.79 4.76 25.33
CA THR A 94 4.07 4.71 23.88
C THR A 94 4.18 3.28 23.39
N ALA A 95 3.67 3.02 22.19
CA ALA A 95 3.84 1.75 21.49
C ALA A 95 4.28 2.03 20.06
N THR A 96 5.28 1.30 19.58
CA THR A 96 5.79 1.41 18.20
C THR A 96 5.82 0.01 17.60
N CYS A 97 5.16 -0.16 16.46
CA CYS A 97 5.09 -1.44 15.75
C CYS A 97 5.59 -1.25 14.32
N THR A 98 6.59 -2.02 13.93
CA THR A 98 7.10 -2.09 12.57
C THR A 98 6.66 -3.39 11.92
N LEU A 99 6.02 -3.27 10.77
CA LEU A 99 5.72 -4.36 9.86
C LEU A 99 6.73 -4.35 8.71
N SER A 100 7.23 -5.52 8.36
CA SER A 100 8.12 -5.71 7.21
C SER A 100 7.40 -6.43 6.08
N ALA A 101 7.57 -5.92 4.85
CA ALA A 101 7.04 -6.51 3.63
C ALA A 101 7.57 -7.93 3.43
N THR A 102 8.88 -8.12 3.62
CA THR A 102 9.58 -9.39 3.38
C THR A 102 9.17 -10.47 4.37
N LEU A 103 8.91 -10.09 5.63
CA LEU A 103 8.43 -11.00 6.67
C LEU A 103 6.90 -11.25 6.60
N GLY A 104 6.15 -10.41 5.88
CA GLY A 104 4.69 -10.49 5.83
C GLY A 104 4.01 -10.26 7.20
N GLY A 105 4.68 -9.58 8.13
CA GLY A 105 4.23 -9.45 9.52
C GLY A 105 5.09 -8.51 10.35
N ILE A 106 4.77 -8.45 11.65
CA ILE A 106 5.46 -7.58 12.60
C ILE A 106 6.92 -8.02 12.71
N SER A 107 7.83 -7.14 12.29
CA SER A 107 9.27 -7.29 12.45
C SER A 107 9.73 -6.76 13.81
N LYS A 108 9.10 -5.69 14.30
CA LYS A 108 9.45 -5.09 15.59
C LYS A 108 8.23 -4.60 16.34
N LEU A 109 8.17 -4.83 17.64
CA LEU A 109 7.19 -4.23 18.55
C LEU A 109 7.92 -3.73 19.78
N VAL A 110 7.75 -2.45 20.09
CA VAL A 110 8.31 -1.78 21.26
C VAL A 110 7.17 -1.14 22.05
N ILE A 111 7.10 -1.37 23.35
CA ILE A 111 6.09 -0.78 24.24
C ILE A 111 6.84 -0.20 25.44
N ASP A 112 6.66 1.09 25.73
CA ASP A 112 7.33 1.82 26.80
C ASP A 112 8.86 1.58 26.81
N ASP A 113 9.47 1.80 25.65
CA ASP A 113 10.90 1.60 25.38
C ASP A 113 11.40 0.15 25.54
N LYS A 114 10.52 -0.80 25.85
CA LYS A 114 10.84 -2.23 25.95
C LYS A 114 10.54 -2.92 24.62
N VAL A 115 11.55 -3.58 24.06
CA VAL A 115 11.41 -4.44 22.88
C VAL A 115 10.66 -5.72 23.27
N ILE A 116 9.50 -5.95 22.67
CA ILE A 116 8.65 -7.13 22.90
C ILE A 116 8.82 -8.14 21.77
N ILE A 117 8.87 -7.66 20.53
CA ILE A 117 9.08 -8.48 19.34
C ILE A 117 10.26 -7.90 18.57
N GLU A 118 11.19 -8.75 18.16
CA GLU A 118 12.25 -8.43 17.23
C GLU A 118 12.54 -9.64 16.34
N LYS A 119 12.27 -9.50 15.04
CA LYS A 119 12.47 -10.53 14.02
C LYS A 119 13.34 -9.96 12.92
N LYS A 120 14.35 -10.73 12.52
CA LYS A 120 15.28 -10.40 11.44
C LYS A 120 14.76 -10.91 10.10
#